data_AF-A0A660SKZ4-F1
#
_entry.id   AF-A0A660SKZ4-F1
#
_cell.length_a   1.000
_cell.length_b   1.000
_cell.length_c   1.000
_cell.angle_alpha   90.00
_cell.angle_beta   90.00
_cell.angle_gamma   90.00
#
_symmetry.space_group_name_H-M   'P 1'
#
loop_
_entity.id
_entity.type
_entity.pdbx_description
1 polymer ?
#
loop_
_entity_poly.entity_id
_entity_poly.type
_entity_poly.pdbx_seq_one_letter_code
_entity_poly.pdbx_strand_id
1 'polypeptide(L)'
;YEIYESSPGAYLNLSFTAIRPVIGIHGEYRYRSPKSDPFHQSTFSISALYPANLSRTGIWNHTLDIGAAAGLLILGTHYPYLSYTANWKRLRTGSSRAIRPELGWDLSSRYSQIPLPEDYGDSAAAELKLYFPGGFKNTSLSFGSGIEYRTANFSPVNRQPRGYDWENPELGMLGTIDYEFPLGYPDLPLGSVIFIQRFRLGIFSDFANEGRWSTGAALTMDFSAFNNFPGLSLGIQFSWRWLDNTPRIELMVMELPLF
;
A
#
# COMPACT_ATOMS: atom_id res chain seq x y z
N TYR A 1 -6.05 -25.39 0.93
CA TYR A 1 -5.12 -25.16 -0.19
C TYR A 1 -4.00 -24.30 0.37
N GLU A 2 -2.76 -24.77 0.39
CA GLU A 2 -1.63 -23.99 0.92
C GLU A 2 -1.22 -22.96 -0.15
N ILE A 3 -1.46 -21.67 0.15
CA ILE A 3 -1.53 -20.58 -0.82
C ILE A 3 -0.21 -19.81 -0.88
N TYR A 4 0.92 -20.49 -1.04
CA TYR A 4 2.22 -19.80 -1.16
C TYR A 4 2.43 -19.29 -2.60
N GLU A 5 2.43 -17.97 -2.82
CA GLU A 5 2.66 -17.36 -4.14
C GLU A 5 3.95 -16.53 -4.16
N SER A 6 4.94 -16.97 -4.95
CA SER A 6 6.10 -16.17 -5.36
C SER A 6 5.74 -15.41 -6.63
N SER A 7 5.87 -14.07 -6.63
CA SER A 7 5.40 -13.25 -7.75
C SER A 7 6.35 -12.14 -8.20
N PRO A 8 7.50 -12.49 -8.80
CA PRO A 8 8.37 -11.50 -9.44
C PRO A 8 7.67 -10.90 -10.66
N GLY A 9 7.83 -9.59 -10.86
CA GLY A 9 7.16 -8.86 -11.93
C GLY A 9 7.87 -7.57 -12.31
N ALA A 10 7.39 -6.95 -13.38
CA ALA A 10 7.83 -5.64 -13.86
C ALA A 10 6.59 -4.78 -14.11
N TYR A 11 6.69 -3.48 -13.85
CA TYR A 11 5.61 -2.55 -14.12
C TYR A 11 6.11 -1.29 -14.84
N LEU A 12 5.21 -0.71 -15.62
CA LEU A 12 5.33 0.57 -16.30
C LEU A 12 4.15 1.43 -15.86
N ASN A 13 4.42 2.66 -15.44
CA ASN A 13 3.40 3.64 -15.14
C ASN A 13 3.77 4.97 -15.80
N LEU A 14 2.97 5.40 -16.77
CA LEU A 14 3.11 6.67 -17.45
C LEU A 14 1.88 7.50 -17.13
N SER A 15 2.05 8.66 -16.49
CA SER A 15 0.94 9.55 -16.14
C SER A 15 1.11 10.91 -16.80
N PHE A 16 0.11 11.33 -17.57
CA PHE A 16 0.02 12.65 -18.16
C PHE A 16 -0.81 13.58 -17.25
N THR A 17 -0.11 14.41 -16.47
CA THR A 17 -0.69 15.25 -15.41
C THR A 17 -0.98 16.69 -15.85
N ALA A 18 -0.63 17.05 -17.09
CA ALA A 18 -0.81 18.42 -17.61
C ALA A 18 -2.27 18.79 -17.87
N ILE A 19 -3.15 17.79 -18.02
CA ILE A 19 -4.60 17.98 -18.23
C ILE A 19 -5.41 17.31 -17.12
N ARG A 20 -6.71 17.59 -17.11
CA ARG A 20 -7.69 16.94 -16.23
C ARG A 20 -8.80 16.33 -17.10
N PRO A 21 -9.18 15.05 -16.89
CA PRO A 21 -8.60 14.09 -15.96
C PRO A 21 -7.12 13.77 -16.28
N VAL A 22 -6.36 13.36 -15.26
CA VAL A 22 -5.02 12.81 -15.41
C VAL A 22 -5.15 11.51 -16.19
N ILE A 23 -4.46 11.39 -17.30
CA ILE A 23 -4.50 10.19 -18.13
C ILE A 23 -3.30 9.32 -17.77
N GLY A 24 -3.55 8.07 -17.40
CA GLY A 24 -2.51 7.10 -17.09
C GLY A 24 -2.45 5.99 -18.12
N ILE A 25 -1.26 5.47 -18.36
CA ILE A 25 -1.01 4.20 -19.04
C ILE A 25 -0.26 3.32 -18.05
N HIS A 26 -0.85 2.17 -17.75
CA HIS A 26 -0.28 1.21 -16.82
C HIS A 26 -0.06 -0.12 -17.53
N GLY A 27 1.17 -0.61 -17.50
CA GLY A 27 1.55 -1.94 -17.93
C GLY A 27 2.11 -2.71 -16.75
N GLU A 28 1.68 -3.94 -16.53
CA GLU A 28 2.20 -4.81 -15.50
C GLU A 28 2.42 -6.20 -16.08
N TYR A 29 3.55 -6.82 -15.77
CA TYR A 29 3.85 -8.20 -16.03
C TYR A 29 4.20 -8.89 -14.71
N ARG A 30 3.63 -10.07 -14.49
CA ARG A 30 3.78 -10.80 -13.24
C ARG A 30 3.89 -12.30 -13.54
N TYR A 31 4.93 -12.94 -13.02
CA TYR A 31 5.03 -14.39 -13.00
C TYR A 31 4.35 -14.92 -11.74
N ARG A 32 3.52 -15.96 -11.87
CA ARG A 32 2.79 -16.55 -10.75
C ARG A 32 3.11 -18.04 -10.72
N SER A 33 3.49 -18.55 -9.55
CA SER A 33 3.72 -19.98 -9.35
C SER A 33 2.91 -20.49 -8.15
N PRO A 34 1.57 -20.66 -8.29
CA PRO A 34 0.83 -21.53 -7.41
C PRO A 34 1.31 -22.97 -7.63
N LYS A 35 1.38 -23.78 -6.56
CA LYS A 35 1.96 -25.14 -6.53
C LYS A 35 1.40 -26.12 -7.59
N SER A 36 0.33 -25.80 -8.33
CA SER A 36 -0.30 -26.67 -9.33
C SER A 36 -0.05 -26.30 -10.81
N ASP A 37 0.23 -25.04 -11.15
CA ASP A 37 0.62 -24.65 -12.52
C ASP A 37 1.13 -23.20 -12.55
N PRO A 38 2.40 -22.92 -12.89
CA PRO A 38 2.88 -21.56 -13.03
C PRO A 38 2.27 -20.88 -14.25
N PHE A 39 1.80 -19.64 -14.10
CA PHE A 39 1.25 -18.85 -15.20
C PHE A 39 1.82 -17.44 -15.24
N HIS A 40 1.79 -16.86 -16.45
CA HIS A 40 2.18 -15.48 -16.70
C HIS A 40 0.93 -14.61 -16.78
N GLN A 41 0.96 -13.47 -16.10
CA GLN A 41 -0.07 -12.47 -16.15
C GLN A 41 0.51 -11.17 -16.70
N SER A 42 -0.13 -10.59 -17.72
CA SER A 42 0.16 -9.22 -18.15
C SER A 42 -1.10 -8.38 -18.12
N THR A 43 -1.06 -7.20 -17.52
CA THR A 43 -2.17 -6.23 -17.52
C THR A 43 -1.71 -4.99 -18.26
N PHE A 44 -2.46 -4.56 -19.26
CA PHE A 44 -2.26 -3.26 -19.92
C PHE A 44 -3.54 -2.46 -19.81
N SER A 45 -3.49 -1.25 -19.27
CA SER A 45 -4.68 -0.40 -19.10
C SER A 45 -4.39 1.06 -19.33
N ILE A 46 -5.40 1.76 -19.84
CA ILE A 46 -5.45 3.21 -19.92
C ILE A 46 -6.44 3.68 -18.86
N SER A 47 -6.05 4.66 -18.06
CA SER A 47 -6.85 5.21 -16.98
C SER A 47 -7.12 6.70 -17.15
N ALA A 48 -8.27 7.13 -16.67
CA ALA A 48 -8.61 8.53 -16.48
C ALA A 48 -8.92 8.74 -15.00
N LEU A 49 -8.12 9.55 -14.33
CA LEU A 49 -8.26 9.90 -12.92
C LEU A 49 -8.61 11.38 -12.79
N TYR A 50 -9.71 11.70 -12.12
CA TYR A 50 -10.09 13.07 -11.80
C TYR A 50 -9.70 13.40 -10.35
N PRO A 51 -8.59 14.12 -10.12
CA PRO A 51 -8.23 14.56 -8.79
C PRO A 51 -8.94 15.87 -8.44
N ALA A 52 -9.80 15.83 -7.43
CA ALA A 52 -10.49 16.99 -6.89
C ALA A 52 -9.84 17.42 -5.56
N ASN A 53 -9.28 18.62 -5.51
CA ASN A 53 -8.86 19.23 -4.26
C ASN A 53 -10.04 19.97 -3.62
N LEU A 54 -10.54 19.46 -2.51
CA LEU A 54 -11.67 19.98 -1.75
C LEU A 54 -11.21 20.79 -0.51
N SER A 55 -9.91 21.01 -0.36
CA SER A 55 -9.32 21.75 0.75
C SER A 55 -9.76 23.22 0.72
N ARG A 56 -10.57 23.64 1.70
CA ARG A 56 -11.01 25.04 1.84
C ARG A 56 -10.16 25.86 2.81
N THR A 57 -9.49 25.19 3.74
CA THR A 57 -8.67 25.81 4.78
C THR A 57 -7.26 25.23 4.73
N GLY A 58 -6.22 26.03 4.98
CA GLY A 58 -4.82 25.55 4.94
C GLY A 58 -4.43 24.52 6.01
N ILE A 59 -5.34 24.16 6.92
CA ILE A 59 -5.13 23.18 8.00
C ILE A 59 -5.43 21.75 7.56
N TRP A 60 -6.39 21.58 6.65
CA TRP A 60 -6.89 20.26 6.23
C TRP A 60 -6.57 20.03 4.76
N ASN A 61 -5.89 18.93 4.48
CA ASN A 61 -5.74 18.38 3.15
C ASN A 61 -6.93 17.45 2.87
N HIS A 62 -7.85 17.89 2.01
CA HIS A 62 -9.05 17.15 1.64
C HIS A 62 -9.03 16.94 0.12
N THR A 63 -8.88 15.69 -0.31
CA THR A 63 -8.91 15.33 -1.73
C THR A 63 -9.88 14.20 -1.99
N LEU A 64 -10.48 14.22 -3.18
CA LEU A 64 -11.32 13.17 -3.70
C LEU A 64 -10.84 12.85 -5.12
N ASP A 65 -10.29 11.66 -5.29
CA ASP A 65 -9.75 11.18 -6.56
C ASP A 65 -10.64 10.05 -7.05
N ILE A 66 -11.32 10.25 -8.17
CA ILE A 66 -12.17 9.22 -8.79
C ILE A 66 -11.57 8.85 -10.13
N GLY A 67 -11.47 7.57 -10.43
CA GLY A 67 -10.86 7.10 -11.66
C GLY A 67 -11.56 5.90 -12.25
N ALA A 68 -11.41 5.76 -13.56
CA ALA A 68 -11.75 4.56 -14.30
C ALA A 68 -10.59 4.18 -15.20
N ALA A 69 -10.37 2.89 -15.39
CA ALA A 69 -9.39 2.35 -16.31
C ALA A 69 -10.01 1.22 -17.13
N ALA A 70 -9.60 1.13 -18.39
CA ALA A 70 -9.98 0.08 -19.30
C ALA A 70 -8.73 -0.48 -19.97
N GLY A 71 -8.70 -1.78 -20.18
CA GLY A 71 -7.49 -2.47 -20.58
C GLY A 71 -7.69 -3.91 -20.99
N LEU A 72 -6.57 -4.62 -21.08
CA LEU A 72 -6.48 -6.04 -21.38
C LEU A 72 -5.71 -6.74 -20.28
N LEU A 73 -6.24 -7.86 -19.82
CA LEU A 73 -5.58 -8.83 -18.97
C LEU A 73 -5.22 -10.05 -19.81
N ILE A 74 -3.96 -10.48 -19.77
CA ILE A 74 -3.42 -11.59 -20.56
C ILE A 74 -3.02 -12.69 -19.58
N LEU A 75 -3.75 -13.81 -19.61
CA LEU A 75 -3.53 -15.01 -18.79
C LEU A 75 -3.41 -16.25 -19.69
N GLY A 76 -2.70 -16.11 -20.81
CA GLY A 76 -2.74 -17.05 -21.95
C GLY A 76 -3.80 -16.67 -22.99
N THR A 77 -5.00 -16.29 -22.54
CA THR A 77 -6.04 -15.63 -23.36
C THR A 77 -6.15 -14.15 -23.00
N HIS A 78 -6.69 -13.34 -23.90
CA HIS A 78 -6.89 -11.90 -23.73
C HIS A 78 -8.29 -11.62 -23.20
N TYR A 79 -8.39 -10.97 -22.04
CA TYR A 79 -9.64 -10.59 -21.41
C TYR A 79 -9.77 -9.07 -21.32
N PRO A 80 -10.95 -8.50 -21.60
CA PRO A 80 -11.20 -7.10 -21.29
C PRO A 80 -11.10 -6.89 -19.78
N TYR A 81 -10.39 -5.85 -19.37
CA TYR A 81 -10.20 -5.49 -17.97
C TYR A 81 -10.76 -4.09 -17.74
N LEU A 82 -11.71 -3.95 -16.81
CA LEU A 82 -12.23 -2.67 -16.36
C LEU A 82 -11.91 -2.51 -14.89
N SER A 83 -11.50 -1.31 -14.48
CA SER A 83 -11.36 -0.98 -13.06
C SER A 83 -11.81 0.43 -12.74
N TYR A 84 -12.41 0.59 -11.57
CA TYR A 84 -12.90 1.83 -11.02
C TYR A 84 -12.24 2.03 -9.67
N THR A 85 -11.79 3.26 -9.41
CA THR A 85 -11.10 3.61 -8.17
C THR A 85 -11.71 4.85 -7.58
N ALA A 86 -11.93 4.87 -6.27
CA ALA A 86 -12.28 6.07 -5.54
C ALA A 86 -11.39 6.19 -4.31
N ASN A 87 -10.67 7.31 -4.19
CA ASN A 87 -9.84 7.61 -3.03
C ASN A 87 -10.34 8.91 -2.43
N TRP A 88 -10.77 8.87 -1.19
CA TRP A 88 -11.25 10.03 -0.47
C TRP A 88 -10.48 10.14 0.83
N LYS A 89 -9.76 11.25 1.00
CA LYS A 89 -9.00 11.50 2.21
C LYS A 89 -9.26 12.89 2.76
N ARG A 90 -9.23 12.99 4.08
CA ARG A 90 -9.24 14.25 4.83
C ARG A 90 -8.25 14.14 5.96
N LEU A 91 -7.08 14.75 5.77
CA LEU A 91 -5.93 14.63 6.64
C LEU A 91 -5.53 16.00 7.17
N ARG A 92 -5.22 16.07 8.46
CA ARG A 92 -4.55 17.20 9.08
C ARG A 92 -3.06 16.87 9.15
N THR A 93 -2.27 17.54 8.33
CA THR A 93 -0.81 17.38 8.33
C THR A 93 -0.25 17.88 9.65
N GLY A 94 0.74 17.17 10.20
CA GLY A 94 1.43 17.59 11.41
C GLY A 94 2.58 18.55 11.16
N SER A 95 3.37 18.78 12.21
CA SER A 95 4.69 19.42 12.10
C SER A 95 5.55 18.80 10.99
N SER A 96 6.52 19.53 10.45
CA SER A 96 7.50 19.02 9.47
C SER A 96 8.24 17.76 9.93
N ARG A 97 8.28 17.50 11.25
CA ARG A 97 8.90 16.31 11.85
C ARG A 97 7.92 15.16 12.10
N ALA A 98 6.62 15.38 11.92
CA ALA A 98 5.59 14.37 12.12
C ALA A 98 5.80 13.21 11.14
N ILE A 99 5.55 11.99 11.62
CA ILE A 99 5.78 10.77 10.85
C ILE A 99 4.56 10.45 9.98
N ARG A 100 3.36 10.63 10.54
CA ARG A 100 2.06 10.46 9.87
C ARG A 100 1.19 11.70 10.14
N PRO A 101 0.07 11.88 9.41
CA PRO A 101 -0.91 12.91 9.73
C PRO A 101 -1.34 12.88 11.20
N GLU A 102 -1.59 14.04 11.81
CA GLU A 102 -1.99 14.14 13.22
C GLU A 102 -3.39 13.62 13.47
N LEU A 103 -4.30 13.88 12.52
CA LEU A 103 -5.70 13.50 12.62
C LEU A 103 -6.30 13.39 11.23
N GLY A 104 -7.15 12.41 11.01
CA GLY A 104 -7.92 12.34 9.78
C GLY A 104 -8.21 10.92 9.37
N TRP A 105 -8.60 10.79 8.12
CA TRP A 105 -8.95 9.51 7.55
C TRP A 105 -8.64 9.47 6.06
N ASP A 106 -8.45 8.26 5.56
CA ASP A 106 -8.18 7.93 4.18
C ASP A 106 -8.99 6.68 3.82
N LEU A 107 -9.89 6.82 2.86
CA LEU A 107 -10.75 5.76 2.36
C LEU A 107 -10.40 5.51 0.89
N SER A 108 -9.92 4.33 0.58
CA SER A 108 -9.73 3.87 -0.80
C SER A 108 -10.69 2.75 -1.12
N SER A 109 -11.20 2.76 -2.34
CA SER A 109 -11.97 1.64 -2.89
C SER A 109 -11.57 1.40 -4.33
N ARG A 110 -11.61 0.13 -4.71
CA ARG A 110 -11.31 -0.33 -6.06
C ARG A 110 -12.28 -1.45 -6.42
N TYR A 111 -12.89 -1.32 -7.59
CA TYR A 111 -13.69 -2.38 -8.20
C TYR A 111 -13.08 -2.72 -9.55
N SER A 112 -12.73 -3.98 -9.78
CA SER A 112 -12.16 -4.46 -11.03
C SER A 112 -13.00 -5.64 -11.53
N GLN A 113 -13.27 -5.70 -12.83
CA GLN A 113 -14.10 -6.72 -13.44
C GLN A 113 -13.54 -7.16 -14.77
N ILE A 114 -13.77 -8.42 -15.13
CA ILE A 114 -13.58 -8.95 -16.48
C ILE A 114 -14.98 -9.19 -17.08
N PRO A 115 -15.47 -8.29 -17.95
CA PRO A 115 -16.86 -8.34 -18.41
C PRO A 115 -17.27 -9.59 -19.18
N LEU A 116 -16.33 -10.31 -19.83
CA LEU A 116 -16.64 -11.41 -20.74
C LEU A 116 -15.53 -12.47 -20.79
N PRO A 117 -15.89 -13.78 -20.83
CA PRO A 117 -17.20 -14.37 -20.51
C PRO A 117 -17.49 -14.39 -19.00
N GLU A 118 -18.77 -14.54 -18.61
CA GLU A 118 -19.34 -14.35 -17.25
C GLU A 118 -18.58 -15.01 -16.08
N ASP A 119 -17.75 -16.01 -16.34
CA ASP A 119 -17.02 -16.79 -15.32
C ASP A 119 -15.63 -16.22 -14.95
N TYR A 120 -15.16 -15.15 -15.59
CA TYR A 120 -13.79 -14.65 -15.37
C TYR A 120 -13.62 -13.71 -14.17
N GLY A 121 -14.74 -13.25 -13.61
CA GLY A 121 -14.86 -12.84 -12.22
C GLY A 121 -14.56 -11.37 -11.93
N ASP A 122 -14.84 -10.99 -10.67
CA ASP A 122 -14.73 -9.62 -10.15
C ASP A 122 -13.80 -9.56 -8.93
N SER A 123 -13.30 -8.36 -8.66
CA SER A 123 -12.56 -8.00 -7.44
C SER A 123 -13.06 -6.66 -6.92
N ALA A 124 -13.54 -6.65 -5.68
CA ALA A 124 -13.97 -5.46 -4.97
C ALA A 124 -13.13 -5.32 -3.69
N ALA A 125 -12.42 -4.22 -3.55
CA ALA A 125 -11.58 -3.90 -2.41
C ALA A 125 -11.98 -2.54 -1.83
N ALA A 126 -11.97 -2.43 -0.51
CA ALA A 126 -12.07 -1.17 0.21
C ALA A 126 -11.12 -1.18 1.41
N GLU A 127 -10.42 -0.07 1.64
CA GLU A 127 -9.53 0.13 2.78
C GLU A 127 -9.82 1.49 3.42
N LEU A 128 -9.95 1.49 4.76
CA LEU A 128 -10.11 2.67 5.58
C LEU A 128 -8.92 2.76 6.53
N LYS A 129 -8.23 3.89 6.53
CA LYS A 129 -7.21 4.25 7.52
C LYS A 129 -7.67 5.46 8.31
N LEU A 130 -7.59 5.37 9.62
CA LEU A 130 -7.86 6.44 10.57
C LEU A 130 -6.56 6.83 11.27
N TYR A 131 -6.29 8.13 11.35
CA TYR A 131 -5.10 8.69 11.99
C TYR A 131 -5.50 9.47 13.22
N PHE A 132 -4.77 9.26 14.32
CA PHE A 132 -4.96 9.92 15.60
C PHE A 132 -3.62 10.37 16.19
N PRO A 133 -3.62 11.39 17.06
CA PRO A 133 -2.41 11.80 17.75
C PRO A 133 -1.94 10.71 18.71
N GLY A 134 -0.65 10.38 18.69
CA GLY A 134 -0.08 9.29 19.50
C GLY A 134 0.16 9.63 20.98
N GLY A 135 -0.35 10.75 21.49
CA GLY A 135 -0.21 11.20 22.88
C GLY A 135 1.09 11.98 23.17
N PHE A 136 2.19 11.66 22.49
CA PHE A 136 3.45 12.41 22.59
C PHE A 136 3.76 13.20 21.31
N LYS A 137 4.65 14.19 21.41
CA LYS A 137 5.07 14.98 20.26
C LYS A 137 5.62 14.07 19.16
N ASN A 138 5.14 14.28 17.94
CA ASN A 138 5.59 13.61 16.72
C ASN A 138 5.31 12.09 16.69
N THR A 139 4.48 11.60 17.62
CA THR A 139 4.00 10.21 17.61
C THR A 139 2.65 10.12 16.91
N SER A 140 2.41 9.00 16.25
CA SER A 140 1.17 8.76 15.52
C SER A 140 0.59 7.40 15.86
N LEU A 141 -0.71 7.38 16.12
CA LEU A 141 -1.51 6.18 16.25
C LEU A 141 -2.41 6.08 15.02
N SER A 142 -2.48 4.91 14.38
CA SER A 142 -3.41 4.72 13.28
C SER A 142 -4.03 3.34 13.29
N PHE A 143 -5.27 3.30 12.82
CA PHE A 143 -6.07 2.09 12.68
C PHE A 143 -6.39 1.93 11.21
N GLY A 144 -6.10 0.76 10.65
CA GLY A 144 -6.49 0.38 9.30
C GLY A 144 -7.51 -0.74 9.33
N SER A 145 -8.46 -0.72 8.42
CA SER A 145 -9.37 -1.83 8.14
C SER A 145 -9.49 -1.99 6.63
N GLY A 146 -9.40 -3.21 6.13
CA GLY A 146 -9.51 -3.54 4.72
C GLY A 146 -10.42 -4.74 4.53
N ILE A 147 -11.27 -4.68 3.51
CA ILE A 147 -12.04 -5.82 3.03
C ILE A 147 -11.80 -5.96 1.54
N GLU A 148 -11.62 -7.18 1.09
CA GLU A 148 -11.50 -7.52 -0.32
C GLU A 148 -12.30 -8.78 -0.59
N TYR A 149 -13.20 -8.68 -1.55
CA TYR A 149 -13.86 -9.82 -2.16
C TYR A 149 -13.31 -10.01 -3.55
N ARG A 150 -12.93 -11.23 -3.90
CA ARG A 150 -12.43 -11.56 -5.22
C ARG A 150 -12.82 -12.96 -5.64
N THR A 151 -12.86 -13.13 -6.95
CA THR A 151 -12.88 -14.41 -7.63
C THR A 151 -11.45 -14.88 -7.92
N ALA A 152 -11.27 -16.18 -8.12
CA ALA A 152 -9.96 -16.86 -8.16
C ALA A 152 -8.93 -16.29 -9.18
N ASN A 153 -9.36 -15.49 -10.15
CA ASN A 153 -8.52 -15.00 -11.24
C ASN A 153 -7.83 -13.65 -10.98
N PHE A 154 -8.16 -12.94 -9.88
CA PHE A 154 -7.58 -11.62 -9.60
C PHE A 154 -6.40 -11.68 -8.62
N SER A 155 -5.48 -10.73 -8.76
CA SER A 155 -4.43 -10.48 -7.75
C SER A 155 -5.05 -9.80 -6.53
N PRO A 156 -4.57 -10.10 -5.31
CA PRO A 156 -4.94 -9.31 -4.14
C PRO A 156 -4.58 -7.84 -4.33
N VAL A 157 -5.53 -6.97 -3.99
CA VAL A 157 -5.34 -5.51 -3.97
C VAL A 157 -4.99 -5.06 -2.55
N ASN A 158 -5.58 -5.68 -1.52
CA ASN A 158 -5.31 -5.34 -0.14
C ASN A 158 -3.99 -5.92 0.35
N ARG A 159 -3.39 -5.20 1.31
CA ARG A 159 -2.19 -5.67 2.02
C ARG A 159 -2.50 -6.93 2.82
N GLN A 160 -1.54 -7.85 2.90
CA GLN A 160 -1.58 -8.99 3.82
C GLN A 160 -1.08 -8.59 5.23
N PRO A 161 -1.45 -9.32 6.29
CA PRO A 161 -0.90 -9.07 7.62
C PRO A 161 0.62 -9.27 7.59
N ARG A 162 1.36 -8.32 8.18
CA ARG A 162 2.83 -8.35 8.19
C ARG A 162 3.35 -9.65 8.78
N GLY A 163 4.42 -10.19 8.19
CA GLY A 163 5.03 -11.42 8.65
C GLY A 163 4.42 -12.70 8.08
N TYR A 164 3.22 -12.66 7.49
CA TYR A 164 2.66 -13.79 6.75
C TYR A 164 3.03 -13.71 5.27
N ASP A 165 3.16 -14.86 4.63
CA ASP A 165 3.38 -14.94 3.19
C ASP A 165 2.09 -14.59 2.42
N TRP A 166 2.27 -14.28 1.14
CA TRP A 166 1.18 -13.85 0.28
C TRP A 166 0.21 -14.98 0.02
N GLU A 167 -1.05 -14.77 0.40
CA GLU A 167 -2.12 -15.70 0.11
C GLU A 167 -3.25 -15.04 -0.67
N ASN A 168 -4.02 -15.86 -1.38
CA ASN A 168 -5.06 -15.42 -2.30
C ASN A 168 -6.47 -15.95 -1.92
N PRO A 169 -7.00 -15.66 -0.71
CA PRO A 169 -8.35 -16.07 -0.35
C PRO A 169 -9.43 -15.28 -1.13
N GLU A 170 -10.59 -15.88 -1.36
CA GLU A 170 -11.73 -15.22 -2.03
C GLU A 170 -12.25 -14.01 -1.24
N LEU A 171 -12.34 -14.15 0.08
CA LEU A 171 -12.61 -13.03 0.99
C LEU A 171 -11.36 -12.79 1.83
N GLY A 172 -10.82 -11.58 1.76
CA GLY A 172 -9.74 -11.08 2.61
C GLY A 172 -10.25 -9.97 3.51
N MET A 173 -10.07 -10.10 4.82
CA MET A 173 -10.23 -8.99 5.76
C MET A 173 -8.89 -8.72 6.42
N LEU A 174 -8.62 -7.45 6.69
CA LEU A 174 -7.41 -6.97 7.34
C LEU A 174 -7.81 -5.90 8.38
N GLY A 175 -7.39 -6.08 9.62
CA GLY A 175 -7.40 -5.04 10.65
C GLY A 175 -5.96 -4.74 11.04
N THR A 176 -5.58 -3.47 11.19
CA THR A 176 -4.22 -3.07 11.53
C THR A 176 -4.24 -1.99 12.58
N ILE A 177 -3.32 -2.08 13.53
CA ILE A 177 -3.06 -1.06 14.54
C ILE A 177 -1.57 -0.76 14.46
N ASP A 178 -1.23 0.49 14.21
CA ASP A 178 0.15 0.97 14.15
C ASP A 178 0.35 2.10 15.15
N TYR A 179 1.44 2.02 15.88
CA TYR A 179 1.94 3.10 16.72
C TYR A 179 3.38 3.41 16.33
N GLU A 180 3.62 4.61 15.80
CA GLU A 180 4.95 5.06 15.39
C GLU A 180 5.43 6.22 16.24
N PHE A 181 6.68 6.15 16.66
CA PHE A 181 7.34 7.21 17.41
C PHE A 181 8.79 7.42 16.96
N PRO A 182 9.28 8.66 16.97
CA PRO A 182 10.67 8.95 16.65
C PRO A 182 11.56 8.57 17.85
N LEU A 183 12.63 7.83 17.59
CA LEU A 183 13.68 7.59 18.58
C LEU A 183 14.62 8.79 18.69
N GLY A 184 14.84 9.49 17.57
CA GLY A 184 15.67 10.68 17.54
C GLY A 184 15.82 11.25 16.13
N TYR A 185 16.23 12.51 16.08
CA TYR A 185 16.53 13.27 14.86
C TYR A 185 18.02 13.65 14.94
N PRO A 186 18.94 12.74 14.57
CA PRO A 186 20.36 13.00 14.68
C PRO A 186 20.84 14.07 13.70
N ASP A 187 20.06 14.35 12.64
CA ASP A 187 20.36 15.33 11.59
C ASP A 187 21.85 15.27 11.15
N LEU A 188 22.35 14.04 10.92
CA LEU A 188 23.77 13.75 10.82
C LEU A 188 24.23 13.73 9.35
N PRO A 189 25.06 14.69 8.91
CA PRO A 189 25.71 14.63 7.61
C PRO A 189 26.92 13.68 7.65
N LEU A 190 26.82 12.58 6.91
CA LEU A 190 27.93 11.67 6.63
C LEU A 190 28.58 12.06 5.30
N GLY A 191 29.37 13.14 5.36
CA GLY A 191 30.02 13.75 4.20
C GLY A 191 29.03 14.41 3.25
N SER A 192 29.41 14.50 1.97
CA SER A 192 28.56 15.04 0.90
C SER A 192 27.58 14.02 0.31
N VAL A 193 27.63 12.78 0.81
CA VAL A 193 26.97 11.64 0.15
C VAL A 193 25.74 11.19 0.91
N ILE A 194 25.77 11.12 2.24
CA ILE A 194 24.64 10.60 3.02
C ILE A 194 24.26 11.60 4.11
N PHE A 195 22.96 11.83 4.29
CA PHE A 195 22.40 12.63 5.36
C PHE A 195 21.34 11.83 6.12
N ILE A 196 21.59 11.49 7.38
CA ILE A 196 20.65 10.75 8.21
C ILE A 196 19.69 11.73 8.89
N GLN A 197 18.40 11.61 8.57
CA GLN A 197 17.35 12.50 9.06
C GLN A 197 16.83 12.07 10.43
N ARG A 198 16.45 10.79 10.58
CA ARG A 198 15.79 10.30 11.81
C ARG A 198 15.82 8.78 11.94
N PHE A 199 15.71 8.34 13.19
CA PHE A 199 15.39 6.97 13.57
C PHE A 199 13.96 6.91 14.10
N ARG A 200 13.20 5.90 13.66
CA ARG A 200 11.81 5.67 14.01
C ARG A 200 11.64 4.26 14.54
N LEU A 201 10.80 4.11 15.56
CA LEU A 201 10.29 2.82 15.98
C LEU A 201 8.78 2.77 15.72
N GLY A 202 8.36 1.73 15.02
CA GLY A 202 6.95 1.39 14.83
C GLY A 202 6.64 0.11 15.58
N ILE A 203 5.55 0.09 16.35
CA ILE A 203 4.97 -1.12 16.92
C ILE A 203 3.66 -1.36 16.19
N PHE A 204 3.37 -2.62 15.88
CA PHE A 204 2.18 -2.95 15.14
C PHE A 204 1.49 -4.24 15.58
N SER A 205 0.20 -4.31 15.25
CA SER A 205 -0.62 -5.51 15.37
C SER A 205 -1.53 -5.60 14.15
N ASP A 206 -1.41 -6.69 13.39
CA ASP A 206 -2.23 -6.97 12.21
C ASP A 206 -3.07 -8.23 12.43
N PHE A 207 -4.35 -8.14 12.11
CA PHE A 207 -5.32 -9.22 12.17
C PHE A 207 -5.86 -9.46 10.77
N ALA A 208 -6.00 -10.71 10.37
CA ALA A 208 -6.61 -11.05 9.10
C ALA A 208 -7.50 -12.30 9.24
N ASN A 209 -8.07 -12.73 8.11
CA ASN A 209 -8.91 -13.92 8.06
C ASN A 209 -8.19 -15.17 8.57
N GLU A 210 -9.00 -16.18 8.91
CA GLU A 210 -8.54 -17.48 9.39
C GLU A 210 -7.73 -17.42 10.70
N GLY A 211 -8.01 -16.41 11.54
CA GLY A 211 -7.35 -16.26 12.84
C GLY A 211 -5.89 -15.82 12.76
N ARG A 212 -5.46 -15.32 11.59
CA ARG A 212 -4.10 -14.81 11.41
C ARG A 212 -3.92 -13.54 12.19
N TRP A 213 -3.01 -13.60 13.15
CA TRP A 213 -2.63 -12.46 13.95
C TRP A 213 -1.11 -12.35 13.95
N SER A 214 -0.60 -11.15 13.70
CA SER A 214 0.80 -10.80 13.77
C SER A 214 0.99 -9.59 14.66
N THR A 215 2.01 -9.62 15.49
CA THR A 215 2.45 -8.44 16.24
C THR A 215 3.95 -8.27 16.07
N GLY A 216 4.42 -7.04 16.03
CA GLY A 216 5.83 -6.83 15.80
C GLY A 216 6.29 -5.40 16.03
N ALA A 217 7.55 -5.19 15.73
CA ALA A 217 8.18 -3.90 15.78
C ALA A 217 9.08 -3.71 14.56
N ALA A 218 9.12 -2.48 14.06
CA ALA A 218 9.98 -2.05 12.98
C ALA A 218 10.89 -0.93 13.46
N LEU A 219 12.20 -1.12 13.29
CA LEU A 219 13.18 -0.06 13.45
C LEU A 219 13.55 0.47 12.08
N THR A 220 13.34 1.77 11.87
CA THR A 220 13.49 2.39 10.55
C THR A 220 14.39 3.63 10.63
N MET A 221 15.28 3.79 9.67
CA MET A 221 16.18 4.91 9.49
C MET A 221 15.85 5.64 8.19
N ASP A 222 15.57 6.93 8.30
CA ASP A 222 15.33 7.79 7.15
C ASP A 222 16.60 8.57 6.84
N PHE A 223 17.04 8.54 5.58
CA PHE A 223 18.25 9.20 5.12
C PHE A 223 18.11 9.66 3.66
N SER A 224 18.80 10.74 3.29
CA SER A 224 19.02 11.10 1.89
C SER A 224 20.40 10.63 1.48
N ALA A 225 20.52 10.09 0.26
CA ALA A 225 21.81 9.74 -0.34
C ALA A 225 21.97 10.51 -1.67
N PHE A 226 23.16 11.05 -1.93
CA PHE A 226 23.51 11.80 -3.15
C PHE A 226 22.58 12.99 -3.44
N ASN A 227 22.12 13.69 -2.40
CA ASN A 227 21.10 14.74 -2.49
C ASN A 227 19.80 14.27 -3.17
N ASN A 228 19.49 12.98 -3.12
CA ASN A 228 18.22 12.47 -3.60
C ASN A 228 17.08 13.01 -2.72
N PHE A 229 16.08 13.61 -3.36
CA PHE A 229 14.85 14.11 -2.75
C PHE A 229 13.68 13.23 -3.19
N PRO A 230 12.82 12.74 -2.28
CA PRO A 230 12.66 13.11 -0.87
C PRO A 230 13.55 12.34 0.13
N GLY A 231 14.31 11.35 -0.34
CA GLY A 231 15.17 10.48 0.47
C GLY A 231 14.66 9.03 0.52
N LEU A 232 15.41 8.19 1.23
CA LEU A 232 15.19 6.75 1.37
C LEU A 232 14.96 6.39 2.85
N SER A 233 14.32 5.25 3.06
CA SER A 233 14.02 4.69 4.35
C SER A 233 14.46 3.23 4.38
N LEU A 234 15.37 2.91 5.29
CA LEU A 234 15.86 1.54 5.51
C LEU A 234 15.34 1.06 6.87
N GLY A 235 14.73 -0.12 6.90
CA GLY A 235 14.18 -0.66 8.14
C GLY A 235 14.45 -2.14 8.32
N ILE A 236 14.47 -2.56 9.57
CA ILE A 236 14.42 -3.96 9.98
C ILE A 236 13.12 -4.15 10.73
N GLN A 237 12.31 -5.10 10.26
CA GLN A 237 11.04 -5.46 10.86
C GLN A 237 11.15 -6.83 11.50
N PHE A 238 10.75 -6.91 12.76
CA PHE A 238 10.48 -8.16 13.45
C PHE A 238 8.97 -8.35 13.56
N SER A 239 8.50 -9.54 13.20
CA SER A 239 7.10 -9.93 13.30
C SER A 239 6.98 -11.30 13.97
N TRP A 240 6.06 -11.40 14.93
CA TRP A 240 5.69 -12.64 15.57
C TRP A 240 4.34 -13.08 15.04
N ARG A 241 4.31 -14.24 14.37
CA ARG A 241 3.08 -14.85 13.89
C ARG A 241 2.46 -15.69 14.99
N TRP A 242 1.31 -15.27 15.50
CA TRP A 242 0.60 -15.97 16.58
C TRP A 242 -0.06 -17.27 16.14
N LEU A 243 -0.48 -17.37 14.88
CA LEU A 243 -1.08 -18.60 14.35
C LEU A 243 -0.03 -19.72 14.25
N ASP A 244 1.13 -19.40 13.70
CA ASP A 244 2.19 -20.37 13.42
C ASP A 244 3.19 -20.52 14.59
N ASN A 245 3.13 -19.65 15.59
CA ASN A 245 4.12 -19.51 16.67
C ASN A 245 5.57 -19.39 16.15
N THR A 246 5.77 -18.63 15.07
CA THR A 246 7.10 -18.45 14.47
C THR A 246 7.46 -16.97 14.32
N PRO A 247 8.72 -16.61 14.57
CA PRO A 247 9.23 -15.29 14.28
C PRO A 247 9.58 -15.15 12.79
N ARG A 248 9.47 -13.93 12.26
CA ARG A 248 9.97 -13.56 10.93
C ARG A 248 10.64 -12.19 10.99
N ILE A 249 11.81 -12.10 10.37
CA ILE A 249 12.59 -10.87 10.26
C ILE A 249 12.63 -10.48 8.79
N GLU A 250 12.28 -9.24 8.50
CA GLU A 250 12.25 -8.69 7.15
C GLU A 250 13.11 -7.43 7.08
N LEU A 251 13.82 -7.28 5.97
CA LEU A 251 14.49 -6.03 5.64
C LEU A 251 13.58 -5.21 4.73
N MET A 252 13.35 -3.96 5.11
CA MET A 252 12.50 -3.03 4.39
C MET A 252 13.35 -1.94 3.76
N VAL A 253 13.10 -1.67 2.48
CA VAL A 253 13.61 -0.50 1.78
C VAL A 253 12.42 0.21 1.17
N MET A 254 12.23 1.48 1.53
CA MET A 254 11.12 2.30 1.06
C MET A 254 11.64 3.66 0.63
N GLU A 255 10.99 4.24 -0.38
CA GLU A 255 11.17 5.65 -0.68
C GLU A 255 10.35 6.49 0.30
N LEU A 256 10.88 7.64 0.72
CA LEU A 256 10.12 8.55 1.55
C LEU A 256 8.98 9.16 0.72
N PRO A 257 7.80 9.42 1.30
CA PRO A 257 6.73 10.07 0.56
C PRO A 257 7.12 11.52 0.26
N LEU A 258 6.78 11.98 -0.94
CA LEU A 258 6.75 13.41 -1.28
C LEU A 258 5.54 14.02 -0.55
N PHE A 259 5.73 14.51 0.67
CA PHE A 259 4.70 15.29 1.38
C PHE A 259 4.88 16.78 1.12
#